data_AF-A0A3A0AFR2-F1
#
_entry.id   AF-A0A3A0AFR2-F1
#
_cell.length_a   1.000
_cell.length_b   1.000
_cell.length_c   1.000
_cell.angle_alpha   90.00
_cell.angle_beta   90.00
_cell.angle_gamma   90.00
#
_symmetry.space_group_name_H-M   'P 1'
#
loop_
_entity.id
_entity.type
_entity.pdbx_description
1 polymer ?
#
loop_
_entity_poly.entity_id
_entity_poly.type
_entity_poly.pdbx_seq_one_letter_code
_entity_poly.pdbx_strand_id
1 'polypeptide(L)' 'MAAARARQDRLTKPRGALGRLEALSIQLAGITGQATPRLAHKLVLVMAGDHGVA' A
#
# COMPACT_ATOMS: atom_id res chain seq x y z
N MET A 1 11.97 -5.30 0.18
CA MET A 1 10.70 -6.05 0.41
C MET A 1 10.81 -7.19 1.42
N ALA A 2 11.94 -7.91 1.52
CA ALA A 2 12.07 -9.06 2.44
C ALA A 2 11.75 -8.74 3.92
N ALA A 3 12.25 -7.63 4.46
CA ALA A 3 11.99 -7.22 5.84
C ALA A 3 10.49 -6.98 6.14
N ALA A 4 9.75 -6.38 5.20
CA ALA A 4 8.30 -6.16 5.35
C ALA A 4 7.52 -7.48 5.32
N ARG A 5 7.92 -8.42 4.47
CA ARG A 5 7.32 -9.76 4.40
C ARG A 5 7.60 -10.57 5.66
N ALA A 6 8.84 -10.56 6.15
CA ALA A 6 9.22 -11.18 7.42
C ALA A 6 8.48 -10.58 8.62
N ARG A 7 8.25 -9.26 8.62
CA ARG A 7 7.41 -8.60 9.64
C ARG A 7 5.98 -9.11 9.58
N GLN A 8 5.38 -9.19 8.39
CA GLN A 8 4.00 -9.67 8.23
C GLN A 8 3.80 -11.09 8.76
N ASP A 9 4.78 -11.96 8.52
CA ASP A 9 4.77 -13.34 9.00
C ASP A 9 4.92 -13.47 10.54
N ARG A 10 5.37 -12.41 11.23
CA ARG A 10 5.57 -12.37 12.70
C ARG A 10 4.49 -11.61 13.47
N LEU A 11 3.49 -11.04 12.80
CA LEU A 11 2.39 -10.35 13.48
C LEU A 11 1.52 -11.34 14.25
N THR A 12 0.85 -10.88 15.30
CA THR A 12 -0.09 -11.66 16.12
C THR A 12 -1.41 -11.92 15.38
N LYS A 13 -1.32 -12.73 14.33
CA LYS A 13 -2.41 -13.20 13.48
C LYS A 13 -1.97 -14.49 12.78
N PRO A 14 -2.89 -15.38 12.38
CA PRO A 14 -2.55 -16.46 11.47
C PRO A 14 -1.95 -15.89 10.17
N ARG A 15 -0.99 -16.61 9.57
CA ARG A 15 -0.37 -16.19 8.31
C ARG A 15 -1.44 -16.07 7.22
N GLY A 16 -1.43 -14.97 6.46
CA GLY A 16 -2.41 -14.72 5.41
C GLY A 16 -3.80 -14.28 5.91
N ALA A 17 -4.05 -14.18 7.22
CA ALA A 17 -5.38 -13.83 7.75
C ALA A 17 -5.90 -12.46 7.30
N LEU A 18 -5.03 -11.53 6.87
CA LEU A 18 -5.46 -10.24 6.32
C LEU A 18 -5.51 -10.22 4.78
N GLY A 19 -5.24 -11.36 4.14
CA GLY A 19 -5.34 -11.56 2.69
C GLY A 19 -4.65 -10.46 1.90
N ARG A 20 -5.41 -9.75 1.06
CA ARG A 20 -4.91 -8.69 0.17
C ARG A 20 -4.24 -7.53 0.92
N LEU A 21 -4.61 -7.27 2.17
CA LEU A 21 -3.98 -6.21 2.97
C LEU A 21 -2.51 -6.53 3.31
N GLU A 22 -2.14 -7.81 3.39
CA GLU A 22 -0.74 -8.19 3.61
C GLU A 22 0.12 -7.84 2.40
N ALA A 23 -0.34 -8.21 1.20
CA ALA A 23 0.32 -7.89 -0.06
C ALA A 23 0.44 -6.36 -0.27
N LEU A 24 -0.65 -5.62 -0.01
CA LEU A 24 -0.66 -4.16 -0.11
C LEU A 24 0.36 -3.53 0.86
N SER A 25 0.44 -4.02 2.11
CA SER A 25 1.40 -3.50 3.10
C SER A 25 2.86 -3.71 2.69
N ILE A 26 3.17 -4.85 2.05
CA ILE A 26 4.52 -5.16 1.54
C ILE A 26 4.84 -4.28 0.32
N GLN A 27 3.88 -4.06 -0.58
CA GLN A 27 4.05 -3.18 -1.74
C GLN A 27 4.32 -1.74 -1.30
N LEU A 28 3.53 -1.20 -0.38
CA LEU A 28 3.73 0.14 0.18
C LEU A 28 5.10 0.29 0.85
N ALA A 29 5.54 -0.74 1.57
CA ALA A 29 6.88 -0.77 2.15
C ALA A 29 8.00 -0.78 1.09
N GLY A 30 7.76 -1.42 -0.06
CA GLY A 30 8.65 -1.36 -1.22
C GLY A 30 8.74 0.02 -1.85
N ILE A 31 7.60 0.68 -2.06
CA ILE A 31 7.51 2.03 -2.65
C ILE A 31 8.19 3.09 -1.76
N THR A 32 7.97 2.99 -0.45
CA THR A 32 8.45 3.98 0.53
C THR A 32 9.85 3.68 1.07
N GLY A 33 10.38 2.48 0.83
CA GLY A 33 11.63 2.00 1.44
C GLY A 33 11.55 1.74 2.95
N GLN A 34 10.35 1.80 3.56
CA GLN A 34 10.15 1.67 5.00
C GLN A 34 9.32 0.42 5.32
N ALA A 35 9.75 -0.42 6.27
CA ALA A 35 9.03 -1.66 6.61
C ALA A 35 7.65 -1.40 7.27
N THR A 36 7.46 -0.22 7.86
CA THR A 36 6.23 0.25 8.50
C THR A 36 5.97 1.70 8.06
N PRO A 37 5.51 1.91 6.81
CA PRO A 37 5.35 3.25 6.27
C PRO A 37 4.25 4.02 6.99
N ARG A 38 4.50 5.30 7.29
CA ARG A 38 3.47 6.23 7.76
C ARG A 38 2.93 7.04 6.58
N LEU A 39 1.69 6.80 6.21
CA LEU A 39 1.00 7.53 5.14
C LEU A 39 0.26 8.74 5.74
N ALA A 40 0.96 9.84 5.99
CA ALA A 40 0.38 11.03 6.63
C ALA A 40 -0.39 11.91 5.64
N HIS A 41 0.22 12.20 4.49
CA HIS A 41 -0.31 13.11 3.48
C HIS A 41 -1.00 12.32 2.37
N LYS A 42 -2.28 12.61 2.13
CA LYS A 42 -3.09 12.03 1.05
C LYS A 42 -3.60 13.18 0.22
N LEU A 43 -3.56 13.02 -1.09
CA LEU A 43 -3.98 14.05 -2.03
C LEU A 43 -4.75 13.38 -3.16
N VAL A 44 -5.87 13.98 -3.55
CA VAL A 44 -6.65 13.61 -4.72
C VAL A 44 -6.68 14.82 -5.63
N LEU A 45 -6.13 14.69 -6.84
CA LEU A 45 -6.28 15.69 -7.90
C LEU A 45 -7.42 15.26 -8.81
N VAL A 46 -8.47 16.08 -8.88
CA VAL A 46 -9.54 15.91 -9.87
C VAL A 46 -9.20 16.77 -11.08
N MET A 47 -8.95 16.11 -12.21
CA MET A 47 -8.71 16.78 -13.48
C MET A 47 -10.01 16.78 -14.27
N ALA A 48 -10.47 17.95 -14.71
CA ALA A 48 -11.69 18.12 -15.51
C ALA A 48 -11.37 18.89 -16.79
N GLY A 49 -12.03 18.52 -17.88
CA GLY A 49 -11.91 19.16 -19.18
C GLY A 49 -12.97 18.64 -20.16
N ASP A 50 -13.44 19.52 -21.04
CA ASP A 50 -14.44 19.19 -22.05
C ASP A 50 -13.81 18.53 -23.28
N HIS A 51 -14.55 17.64 -23.94
CA HIS A 51 -14.12 16.96 -25.17
C HIS A 51 -15.11 17.27 -26.29
N GLY A 52 -14.69 18.03 -27.31
CA GLY A 52 -15.54 18.52 -28.40
C GLY A 52 -15.82 17.52 -29.52
N VAL A 53 -16.00 16.24 -29.20
CA VAL A 53 -16.43 15.24 -30.19
C VAL A 53 -17.92 15.44 -30.48
N ALA A 54 -18.22 15.87 -31.70
CA ALA A 54 -19.54 15.89 -32.32
C ALA A 54 -19.71 14.68 -33.23
#